data_AF-A0A2H0DEU8-F1
#
_entry.id   AF-A0A2H0DEU8-F1
#
_cell.length_a   1.000
_cell.length_b   1.000
_cell.length_c   1.000
_cell.angle_alpha   90.00
_cell.angle_beta   90.00
_cell.angle_gamma   90.00
#
_symmetry.space_group_name_H-M   'P 1'
#
loop_
_entity.id
_entity.type
_entity.pdbx_description
1 polymer ?
#
loop_
_entity_poly.entity_id
_entity_poly.type
_entity_poly.pdbx_seq_one_letter_code
_entity_poly.pdbx_strand_id
1 'polypeptide(L)'
;QKHYFTKITCFVVLTLIAPLSFAKNHDGGDMNGGPKGGMQHHGMEQHDPIRKMLHELDLTEAQKSQVKEIMQSHKAQLKILKGQMQQGHMQLLQLVGHYDQDAVAKIAEQQASTLKQMIIQKAAIGHEVRNVLTDEQKQSLDKKIAKHQKIMAIMEEDE
;
A
#
# COMPACT_ATOMS: atom_id res chain seq x y z
N GLN A 1 -33.29 -2.20 14.72
CA GLN A 1 -32.36 -1.62 13.73
C GLN A 1 -31.00 -1.51 14.40
N LYS A 2 -30.01 -2.22 13.85
CA LYS A 2 -28.74 -2.52 14.51
C LYS A 2 -27.73 -1.39 14.29
N HIS A 3 -27.23 -0.79 15.36
CA HIS A 3 -26.07 0.09 15.35
C HIS A 3 -24.79 -0.75 15.22
N TYR A 4 -24.31 -0.96 13.99
CA TYR A 4 -22.96 -1.47 13.70
C TYR A 4 -22.36 -0.70 12.52
N PHE A 5 -22.44 0.64 12.55
CA PHE A 5 -21.66 1.47 11.62
C PHE A 5 -20.23 1.54 12.17
N THR A 6 -19.49 0.47 11.83
CA THR A 6 -18.05 0.31 11.76
C THR A 6 -17.26 1.56 12.16
N LYS A 7 -16.64 1.49 13.35
CA LYS A 7 -15.51 2.36 13.69
C LYS A 7 -14.33 1.94 12.81
N ILE A 8 -14.13 2.62 11.69
CA ILE A 8 -12.87 2.54 10.94
C ILE A 8 -11.86 3.34 11.76
N THR A 9 -11.16 2.66 12.66
CA THR A 9 -10.08 3.24 13.44
C THR A 9 -8.89 3.49 12.50
N CYS A 10 -8.80 4.70 11.95
CA CYS A 10 -7.64 5.13 11.16
C CYS A 10 -6.43 5.28 12.10
N PHE A 11 -5.62 4.23 12.21
CA PHE A 11 -4.27 4.35 12.78
C PHE A 11 -3.37 5.13 11.83
N VAL A 12 -3.37 6.46 11.94
CA VAL A 12 -2.30 7.31 11.41
C VAL A 12 -1.18 7.32 12.44
N VAL A 13 -0.38 6.25 12.47
CA VAL A 13 0.83 6.22 13.29
C VAL A 13 1.96 6.93 12.51
N LEU A 14 2.12 8.21 12.79
CA LEU A 14 3.24 9.04 12.33
C LEU A 14 4.39 8.87 13.34
N THR A 15 5.25 7.86 13.15
CA THR A 15 6.48 7.74 13.95
C THR A 15 7.52 8.74 13.45
N LEU A 16 7.54 9.92 14.06
CA LEU A 16 8.62 10.90 13.92
C LEU A 16 9.80 10.48 14.81
N ILE A 17 10.71 9.68 14.26
CA ILE A 17 12.02 9.44 14.90
C ILE A 17 12.94 10.59 14.46
N ALA A 18 13.21 11.52 15.36
CA ALA A 18 14.28 12.50 15.20
C ALA A 18 15.63 11.84 15.55
N PRO A 19 16.60 11.76 14.62
CA PRO A 19 17.95 11.34 14.98
C PRO A 19 18.63 12.45 15.80
N LEU A 20 18.97 12.16 17.06
CA LEU A 20 19.92 12.94 17.84
C LEU A 20 21.31 12.77 17.23
N SER A 21 21.79 13.75 16.47
CA SER A 21 23.17 13.78 15.97
C SER A 21 24.12 14.15 17.12
N PHE A 22 24.80 13.15 17.70
CA PHE A 22 26.04 13.39 18.42
C PHE A 22 27.19 13.48 17.40
N ALA A 23 27.66 14.70 17.16
CA ALA A 23 28.87 14.95 16.38
C ALA A 23 30.10 14.58 17.23
N LYS A 24 30.95 13.68 16.72
CA LYS A 24 32.35 13.58 17.13
C LYS A 24 33.22 13.32 15.90
N ASN A 25 34.16 14.23 15.67
CA ASN A 25 35.15 14.19 14.60
C ASN A 25 36.09 13.00 14.79
N HIS A 26 36.42 12.29 13.70
CA HIS A 26 37.66 11.53 13.60
C HIS A 26 38.15 11.51 12.16
N ASP A 27 39.42 11.84 12.02
CA ASP A 27 40.21 11.98 10.80
C ASP A 27 40.88 10.63 10.46
N GLY A 28 41.11 10.39 9.16
CA GLY A 28 42.05 9.40 8.63
C GLY A 28 41.59 7.93 8.46
N GLY A 29 41.86 7.38 7.26
CA GLY A 29 42.15 5.94 7.09
C GLY A 29 41.29 5.15 6.10
N ASP A 30 41.90 4.85 4.96
CA ASP A 30 41.76 3.73 4.01
C ASP A 30 40.54 2.79 3.92
N MET A 31 40.38 2.33 2.68
CA MET A 31 39.34 1.47 2.12
C MET A 31 39.22 0.09 2.77
N ASN A 32 38.00 -0.36 3.06
CA ASN A 32 37.64 -1.78 2.95
C ASN A 32 36.13 -2.00 2.79
N GLY A 33 35.76 -2.94 1.93
CA GLY A 33 34.38 -3.21 1.54
C GLY A 33 33.54 -3.74 2.70
N GLY A 34 32.40 -3.09 2.94
CA GLY A 34 31.29 -3.63 3.72
C GLY A 34 30.07 -3.83 2.81
N PRO A 35 29.29 -4.91 2.98
CA PRO A 35 28.11 -5.13 2.16
C PRO A 35 27.14 -3.97 2.41
N LYS A 36 26.91 -3.13 1.40
CA LYS A 36 25.76 -2.23 1.40
C LYS A 36 24.52 -3.11 1.32
N GLY A 37 24.09 -3.60 2.48
CA GLY A 37 22.75 -4.10 2.71
C GLY A 37 21.83 -2.97 2.30
N GLY A 38 21.24 -3.09 1.11
CA GLY A 38 20.18 -2.21 0.69
C GLY A 38 19.13 -2.28 1.78
N MET A 39 18.97 -1.18 2.52
CA MET A 39 17.77 -0.95 3.31
C MET A 39 16.64 -0.98 2.29
N GLN A 40 16.04 -2.16 2.15
CA GLN A 40 14.85 -2.40 1.35
C GLN A 40 13.81 -1.49 1.99
N HIS A 41 13.61 -0.31 1.43
CA HIS A 41 12.54 0.58 1.81
C HIS A 41 11.24 -0.21 1.58
N HIS A 42 10.71 -0.85 2.62
CA HIS A 42 9.34 -1.34 2.69
C HIS A 42 8.39 -0.14 2.82
N GLY A 43 8.48 0.80 1.87
CA GLY A 43 7.57 1.92 1.79
C GLY A 43 6.27 1.42 1.24
N MET A 44 5.27 1.16 2.09
CA MET A 44 3.82 1.18 1.79
C MET A 44 3.35 0.48 0.49
N GLU A 45 4.16 -0.40 -0.09
CA GLU A 45 3.83 -1.24 -1.24
C GLU A 45 3.39 -2.63 -0.78
N GLN A 46 3.29 -2.82 0.54
CA GLN A 46 2.76 -4.03 1.12
C GLN A 46 1.22 -3.98 1.17
N HIS A 47 0.64 -5.08 0.68
CA HIS A 47 -0.75 -5.49 0.84
C HIS A 47 -1.76 -4.78 -0.06
N ASP A 48 -1.61 -4.95 -1.37
CA ASP A 48 -2.81 -5.33 -2.12
C ASP A 48 -3.03 -6.83 -1.90
N PRO A 49 -3.91 -7.25 -0.96
CA PRO A 49 -4.10 -8.65 -0.63
C PRO A 49 -4.56 -9.45 -1.85
N ILE A 50 -5.33 -8.83 -2.75
CA ILE A 50 -5.79 -9.47 -3.98
C ILE A 50 -4.60 -9.74 -4.90
N ARG A 51 -3.70 -8.76 -5.10
CA ARG A 51 -2.50 -8.97 -5.91
C ARG A 51 -1.61 -10.09 -5.35
N LYS A 52 -1.45 -10.17 -4.03
CA LYS A 52 -0.68 -11.25 -3.40
C LYS A 52 -1.34 -12.62 -3.63
N MET A 53 -2.65 -12.72 -3.43
CA MET A 53 -3.40 -13.96 -3.66
C MET A 53 -3.32 -14.41 -5.12
N LEU A 54 -3.37 -13.47 -6.08
CA LEU A 54 -3.21 -13.76 -7.50
C LEU A 54 -1.81 -14.25 -7.86
N HIS A 55 -0.76 -13.74 -7.20
CA HIS A 55 0.61 -14.22 -7.38
C HIS A 55 0.82 -15.65 -6.82
N GLU A 56 -0.01 -16.07 -5.86
CA GLU A 56 -0.02 -17.43 -5.33
C GLU A 56 -0.85 -18.41 -6.18
N LEU A 57 -1.44 -17.95 -7.29
CA LEU A 57 -2.06 -18.84 -8.28
C LEU A 57 -1.00 -19.25 -9.31
N ASP A 58 -1.01 -20.52 -9.68
CA ASP A 58 -0.18 -21.04 -10.77
C ASP A 58 -0.75 -20.58 -12.11
N LEU A 59 -0.40 -19.35 -12.52
CA LEU A 59 -0.79 -18.77 -13.81
C LEU A 59 0.05 -19.37 -14.93
N THR A 60 -0.59 -19.68 -16.07
CA THR A 60 0.13 -20.04 -17.30
C THR A 60 0.86 -18.83 -17.87
N GLU A 61 1.85 -19.05 -18.74
CA GLU A 61 2.57 -17.94 -19.39
C GLU A 61 1.65 -17.03 -20.21
N ALA A 62 0.62 -17.59 -20.85
CA ALA A 62 -0.39 -16.82 -21.57
C ALA A 62 -1.19 -15.92 -20.62
N GLN A 63 -1.62 -16.45 -19.47
CA GLN A 63 -2.33 -15.67 -18.44
C GLN A 63 -1.43 -14.58 -17.85
N LYS A 64 -0.15 -14.86 -17.60
CA LYS A 64 0.82 -13.86 -17.12
C LYS A 64 0.97 -12.70 -18.12
N SER A 65 0.99 -12.99 -19.42
CA SER A 65 1.04 -11.94 -20.45
C SER A 65 -0.19 -11.05 -20.39
N GLN A 66 -1.39 -11.64 -20.34
CA GLN A 66 -2.66 -10.89 -20.24
C GLN A 66 -2.73 -10.05 -18.96
N VAL A 67 -2.32 -10.61 -17.82
CA VAL A 67 -2.24 -9.86 -16.56
C VAL A 67 -1.27 -8.69 -16.67
N LYS A 68 -0.12 -8.88 -17.34
CA LYS A 68 0.84 -7.79 -17.55
C LYS A 68 0.26 -6.68 -18.42
N GLU A 69 -0.50 -7.01 -19.45
CA GLU A 69 -1.19 -6.04 -20.31
C GLU A 69 -2.23 -5.24 -19.54
N ILE A 70 -3.06 -5.90 -18.72
CA ILE A 70 -4.00 -5.24 -17.79
C ILE A 70 -3.23 -4.30 -16.85
N MET A 71 -2.14 -4.76 -16.23
CA MET A 71 -1.36 -3.88 -15.35
C MET A 71 -0.73 -2.69 -16.09
N GLN A 72 -0.34 -2.88 -17.35
CA GLN A 72 0.22 -1.81 -18.19
C GLN A 72 -0.83 -0.77 -18.57
N SER A 73 -2.06 -1.18 -18.89
CA SER A 73 -3.15 -0.25 -19.24
C SER A 73 -3.50 0.68 -18.08
N HIS A 74 -3.47 0.19 -16.84
CA HIS A 74 -3.74 1.00 -15.65
C HIS A 74 -2.51 1.73 -15.07
N LYS A 75 -1.30 1.43 -15.54
CA LYS A 75 -0.04 1.91 -14.94
C LYS A 75 0.03 3.43 -14.84
N ALA A 76 -0.36 4.13 -15.90
CA ALA A 76 -0.28 5.60 -15.95
C ALA A 76 -1.19 6.24 -14.90
N GLN A 77 -2.44 5.78 -14.81
CA GLN A 77 -3.40 6.29 -13.84
C GLN A 77 -2.97 6.00 -12.40
N LEU A 78 -2.52 4.77 -12.11
CA LEU A 78 -1.99 4.43 -10.80
C LEU A 78 -0.76 5.27 -10.42
N LYS A 79 0.12 5.58 -11.39
CA LYS A 79 1.28 6.44 -11.15
C LYS A 79 0.86 7.85 -10.74
N ILE A 80 -0.15 8.42 -11.39
CA ILE A 80 -0.71 9.73 -11.03
C ILE A 80 -1.27 9.70 -9.60
N LEU A 81 -2.11 8.73 -9.28
CA LEU A 81 -2.72 8.61 -7.94
C LEU A 81 -1.67 8.40 -6.84
N LYS A 82 -0.64 7.58 -7.10
CA LYS A 82 0.49 7.42 -6.18
C LYS A 82 1.25 8.73 -5.99
N GLY A 83 1.49 9.47 -7.07
CA GLY A 83 2.14 10.78 -7.02
C GLY A 83 1.36 11.79 -6.18
N GLN A 84 0.04 11.84 -6.32
CA GLN A 84 -0.83 12.70 -5.52
C GLN A 84 -0.79 12.34 -4.01
N MET A 85 -0.83 11.04 -3.67
CA MET A 85 -0.67 10.59 -2.29
C MET A 85 0.68 11.00 -1.70
N GLN A 86 1.78 10.80 -2.45
CA GLN A 86 3.13 11.19 -2.05
C GLN A 86 3.24 12.71 -1.84
N GLN A 87 2.67 13.50 -2.75
CA GLN A 87 2.65 14.95 -2.65
C GLN A 87 1.93 15.41 -1.38
N GLY A 88 0.74 14.87 -1.10
CA GLY A 88 0.01 15.19 0.12
C GLY A 88 0.80 14.83 1.38
N HIS A 89 1.51 13.70 1.38
CA HIS A 89 2.36 13.32 2.52
C HIS A 89 3.51 14.32 2.73
N MET A 90 4.16 14.75 1.64
CA MET A 90 5.20 15.78 1.71
C MET A 90 4.67 17.12 2.23
N GLN A 91 3.45 17.51 1.84
CA GLN A 91 2.82 18.73 2.34
C GLN A 91 2.52 18.64 3.85
N LEU A 92 2.05 17.49 4.35
CA LEU A 92 1.86 17.28 5.79
C LEU A 92 3.18 17.35 6.56
N LEU A 93 4.27 16.78 6.01
CA LEU A 93 5.60 16.85 6.64
C LEU A 93 6.10 18.30 6.78
N GLN A 94 5.78 19.17 5.82
CA GLN A 94 6.14 20.58 5.91
C GLN A 94 5.48 21.27 7.10
N LEU A 95 4.23 20.89 7.45
CA LEU A 95 3.47 21.47 8.55
C LEU A 95 3.89 21.00 9.95
N VAL A 96 4.79 20.01 10.08
CA VAL A 96 5.21 19.46 11.39
C VAL A 96 5.83 20.54 12.29
N GLY A 97 6.61 21.46 11.71
CA GLY A 97 7.22 22.56 12.45
C GLY A 97 6.31 23.77 12.70
N HIS A 98 5.14 23.80 12.05
CA HIS A 98 4.18 24.90 12.13
C HIS A 98 2.76 24.38 11.87
N TYR A 99 2.13 23.89 12.94
CA TYR A 99 0.81 23.26 12.83
C TYR A 99 -0.26 24.27 12.39
N ASP A 100 -0.92 23.96 11.28
CA ASP A 100 -2.11 24.65 10.77
C ASP A 100 -3.21 23.61 10.56
N GLN A 101 -4.24 23.66 11.41
CA GLN A 101 -5.33 22.69 11.41
C GLN A 101 -6.12 22.71 10.10
N ASP A 102 -6.40 23.89 9.54
CA ASP A 102 -7.22 24.03 8.34
C ASP A 102 -6.45 23.54 7.11
N ALA A 103 -5.14 23.82 7.05
CA ALA A 103 -4.26 23.28 6.02
C ALA A 103 -4.17 21.74 6.09
N VAL A 104 -4.03 21.17 7.29
CA VAL A 104 -4.03 19.72 7.51
C VAL A 104 -5.36 19.10 7.06
N ALA A 105 -6.50 19.69 7.46
CA ALA A 105 -7.82 19.19 7.10
C ALA A 105 -8.00 19.15 5.56
N LYS A 106 -7.59 20.22 4.87
CA LYS A 106 -7.67 20.29 3.40
C LYS A 106 -6.80 19.24 2.71
N ILE A 107 -5.57 19.00 3.20
CA ILE A 107 -4.70 17.96 2.65
C ILE A 107 -5.29 16.57 2.90
N ALA A 108 -5.86 16.33 4.09
CA ALA A 108 -6.52 15.08 4.44
C ALA A 108 -7.72 14.78 3.52
N GLU A 109 -8.57 15.77 3.24
CA GLU A 109 -9.68 15.63 2.28
C GLU A 109 -9.20 15.26 0.87
N GLN A 110 -8.12 15.89 0.40
CA GLN A 110 -7.50 15.57 -0.89
C GLN A 110 -6.94 14.14 -0.92
N GLN A 111 -6.28 13.71 0.15
CA GLN A 111 -5.77 12.34 0.28
C GLN A 111 -6.90 11.32 0.34
N ALA A 112 -8.00 11.61 1.05
CA ALA A 112 -9.17 10.73 1.12
C ALA A 112 -9.81 10.53 -0.28
N SER A 113 -9.94 11.61 -1.05
CA SER A 113 -10.42 11.55 -2.44
C SER A 113 -9.49 10.71 -3.33
N THR A 114 -8.17 10.92 -3.22
CA THR A 114 -7.17 10.17 -3.99
C THR A 114 -7.17 8.68 -3.62
N LEU A 115 -7.26 8.37 -2.32
CA LEU A 115 -7.35 7.01 -1.82
C LEU A 115 -8.61 6.30 -2.34
N LYS A 116 -9.76 6.97 -2.32
CA LYS A 116 -11.01 6.45 -2.90
C LYS A 116 -10.82 6.05 -4.36
N GLN A 117 -10.21 6.92 -5.18
CA GLN A 117 -9.94 6.61 -6.58
C GLN A 117 -8.99 5.42 -6.73
N MET A 118 -7.96 5.33 -5.89
CA MET A 118 -7.03 4.21 -5.90
C MET A 118 -7.71 2.88 -5.55
N ILE A 119 -8.61 2.87 -4.56
CA ILE A 119 -9.38 1.67 -4.18
C ILE A 119 -10.24 1.20 -5.37
N ILE A 120 -10.98 2.11 -6.00
CA ILE A 120 -11.81 1.80 -7.17
C ILE A 120 -10.95 1.21 -8.29
N GLN A 121 -9.80 1.83 -8.60
CA GLN A 121 -8.90 1.35 -9.64
C GLN A 121 -8.32 -0.04 -9.33
N LYS A 122 -7.90 -0.29 -8.09
CA LYS A 122 -7.41 -1.62 -7.69
C LYS A 122 -8.49 -2.69 -7.78
N ALA A 123 -9.72 -2.37 -7.38
CA ALA A 123 -10.85 -3.30 -7.49
C ALA A 123 -11.16 -3.65 -8.95
N ALA A 124 -11.14 -2.65 -9.85
CA ALA A 124 -11.33 -2.87 -11.29
C ALA A 124 -10.25 -3.80 -11.87
N ILE A 125 -8.97 -3.53 -11.58
CA ILE A 125 -7.85 -4.39 -11.98
C ILE A 125 -8.03 -5.81 -11.44
N GLY A 126 -8.38 -5.96 -10.16
CA GLY A 126 -8.61 -7.27 -9.54
C GLY A 126 -9.72 -8.06 -10.24
N HIS A 127 -10.80 -7.38 -10.63
CA HIS A 127 -11.89 -7.97 -11.41
C HIS A 127 -11.44 -8.39 -12.82
N GLU A 128 -10.72 -7.54 -13.54
CA GLU A 128 -10.19 -7.86 -14.87
C GLU A 128 -9.22 -9.04 -14.83
N VAL A 129 -8.31 -9.09 -13.86
CA VAL A 129 -7.39 -10.21 -13.69
C VAL A 129 -8.14 -11.49 -13.32
N ARG A 130 -9.19 -11.43 -12.50
CA ARG A 130 -10.03 -12.61 -12.19
C ARG A 130 -10.65 -13.21 -13.45
N ASN A 131 -10.96 -12.40 -14.47
CA ASN A 131 -11.55 -12.88 -15.73
C ASN A 131 -10.56 -13.63 -16.64
N VAL A 132 -9.24 -13.48 -16.40
CA VAL A 132 -8.18 -14.24 -17.08
C VAL A 132 -8.03 -15.66 -16.53
N LEU A 133 -8.53 -15.90 -15.32
CA LEU A 133 -8.38 -17.18 -14.61
C LEU A 133 -9.32 -18.26 -15.15
N THR A 134 -8.88 -19.52 -15.07
CA THR A 134 -9.77 -20.67 -15.25
C THR A 134 -10.75 -20.79 -14.08
N ASP A 135 -11.79 -21.61 -14.23
CA ASP A 135 -12.78 -21.79 -13.17
C ASP A 135 -12.20 -22.44 -11.91
N GLU A 136 -11.24 -23.36 -12.07
CA GLU A 136 -10.51 -23.98 -10.96
C GLU A 136 -9.65 -22.94 -10.23
N GLN A 137 -8.97 -22.07 -10.97
CA GLN A 137 -8.16 -20.98 -10.40
C GLN A 137 -9.04 -19.95 -9.68
N LYS A 138 -10.21 -19.60 -10.22
CA LYS A 138 -11.20 -18.73 -9.55
C LYS A 138 -11.68 -19.35 -8.23
N GLN A 139 -11.97 -20.65 -8.22
CA GLN A 139 -12.37 -21.35 -7.00
C GLN A 139 -11.24 -21.37 -5.95
N SER A 140 -9.98 -21.55 -6.39
CA SER A 140 -8.80 -21.44 -5.52
C SER A 140 -8.67 -20.03 -4.93
N LEU A 141 -8.84 -18.99 -5.76
CA LEU A 141 -8.84 -17.59 -5.33
C LEU A 141 -9.94 -17.31 -4.29
N ASP A 142 -11.16 -17.80 -4.51
CA ASP A 142 -12.28 -17.60 -3.58
C ASP A 142 -12.01 -18.24 -2.21
N LYS A 143 -11.39 -19.42 -2.18
CA LYS A 143 -10.95 -20.07 -0.94
C LYS A 143 -9.91 -19.23 -0.20
N LYS A 144 -8.95 -18.65 -0.92
CA LYS A 144 -7.93 -17.75 -0.34
C LYS A 144 -8.56 -16.48 0.23
N ILE A 145 -9.51 -15.87 -0.48
CA ILE A 145 -10.27 -14.70 0.00
C ILE A 145 -11.05 -15.05 1.27
N ALA A 146 -11.82 -16.14 1.26
CA ALA A 146 -12.59 -16.57 2.43
C ALA A 146 -11.69 -16.87 3.65
N LYS A 147 -10.53 -17.50 3.42
CA LYS A 147 -9.54 -17.72 4.49
C LYS A 147 -9.03 -16.41 5.05
N HIS A 148 -8.67 -15.46 4.20
CA HIS A 148 -8.19 -14.15 4.63
C HIS A 148 -9.26 -13.40 5.43
N GLN A 149 -10.52 -13.39 4.97
CA GLN A 149 -11.63 -12.79 5.70
C GLN A 149 -11.80 -13.37 7.11
N LYS A 150 -11.68 -14.71 7.26
CA LYS A 150 -11.73 -15.36 8.57
C LYS A 150 -10.58 -14.91 9.48
N ILE A 151 -9.36 -14.82 8.94
CA ILE A 151 -8.19 -14.34 9.70
C ILE A 151 -8.44 -12.91 10.18
N MET A 152 -8.94 -12.04 9.31
CA MET A 152 -9.24 -10.65 9.67
C MET A 152 -10.32 -10.55 10.74
N ALA A 153 -11.38 -11.38 10.66
CA ALA A 153 -12.43 -11.41 11.67
C ALA A 153 -11.91 -11.86 13.05
N ILE A 154 -11.02 -12.87 13.10
CA ILE A 154 -10.40 -13.32 14.35
C ILE A 154 -9.54 -12.20 14.95
N MET A 155 -8.75 -11.50 14.12
CA MET A 155 -7.94 -10.38 14.59
C MET A 155 -8.78 -9.22 15.13
N GLU A 156 -10.00 -9.03 14.64
CA GLU A 156 -10.94 -8.00 15.13
C GLU A 156 -11.63 -8.41 16.44
N GLU A 157 -11.75 -9.71 16.73
CA GLU A 157 -12.32 -10.23 17.99
C GLU A 157 -11.30 -10.22 19.14
N ASP A 158 -10.00 -10.21 18.84
CA ASP A 158 -8.89 -10.23 19.81
C ASP A 158 -8.40 -8.82 20.25
N GLU A 159 -8.97 -7.73 19.70
CA GLU A 159 -8.69 -6.32 20.07
C GLU A 159 -9.73 -5.73 21.05
#